data_AF-A0A847GZP9-F1
#
_entry.id   AF-A0A847GZP9-F1
#
_cell.length_a   1.000
_cell.length_b   1.000
_cell.length_c   1.000
_cell.angle_alpha   90.00
_cell.angle_beta   90.00
_cell.angle_gamma   90.00
#
_symmetry.space_group_name_H-M   'P 1'
#
loop_
_entity.id
_entity.type
_entity.pdbx_description
1 polymer ?
#
loop_
_entity_poly.entity_id
_entity_poly.type
_entity_poly.pdbx_seq_one_letter_code
_entity_poly.pdbx_strand_id
1 'polypeptide(L)'
;MNSYVTDQMRQALEAGEGSPVRLVDELTRRVYYVISAEQFEAVRALLAEGEFSPRELYPLISKTAAAAGWDDPMMDAYDRYDEHRHEG
;
A
#
# COMPACT_ATOMS: atom_id res chain seq x y z
N MET A 1 16.06 18.80 20.29
CA MET A 1 15.24 18.72 19.07
C MET A 1 16.03 19.39 17.95
N ASN A 2 16.57 18.61 17.02
CA ASN A 2 17.34 19.20 15.91
C ASN A 2 16.34 19.74 14.89
N SER A 3 16.37 21.04 14.63
CA SER A 3 15.53 21.68 13.61
C SER A 3 16.31 21.72 12.29
N TYR A 4 15.93 20.87 11.35
CA TYR A 4 16.45 20.89 9.98
C TYR A 4 15.60 21.76 9.04
N VAL A 5 14.53 22.37 9.55
CA VAL A 5 13.63 23.23 8.79
C VAL A 5 14.22 24.63 8.68
N THR A 6 14.53 25.06 7.46
CA THR A 6 14.94 26.44 7.15
C THR A 6 13.71 27.34 6.98
N ASP A 7 13.90 28.66 7.00
CA ASP A 7 12.80 29.61 6.80
C ASP A 7 12.16 29.49 5.41
N GLN A 8 12.95 29.20 4.37
CA GLN A 8 12.43 28.90 3.03
C GLN A 8 11.54 27.65 3.03
N MET A 9 11.94 26.59 3.74
CA MET A 9 11.11 25.39 3.87
C MET A 9 9.82 25.70 4.63
N ARG A 10 9.89 26.49 5.71
CA ARG A 10 8.70 26.91 6.46
C ARG A 10 7.73 27.69 5.57
N GLN A 11 8.23 28.67 4.83
CA GLN A 11 7.42 29.47 3.92
C GLN A 11 6.77 28.62 2.81
N ALA A 12 7.51 27.65 2.25
CA ALA A 12 6.98 26.73 1.26
C ALA A 12 5.89 25.80 1.83
N LEU A 13 6.05 25.33 3.06
CA LEU A 13 5.05 24.51 3.76
C LEU A 13 3.77 25.30 4.05
N GLU A 14 3.90 26.56 4.49
CA GLU A 14 2.76 27.45 4.75
C GLU A 14 2.00 27.81 3.46
N ALA A 15 2.73 28.10 2.37
CA ALA A 15 2.13 28.42 1.08
C ALA A 15 1.47 27.22 0.38
N GLY A 16 1.85 25.99 0.74
CA GLY A 16 1.36 24.77 0.11
C GLY A 16 -0.02 24.31 0.57
N GLU A 17 -0.61 24.92 1.61
CA GLU A 17 -1.92 24.56 2.19
C GLU A 17 -2.09 23.04 2.43
N GLY A 18 -1.04 22.38 2.92
CA GLY A 18 -1.04 20.94 3.16
C GLY A 18 -0.67 20.08 1.95
N SER A 19 -0.34 20.68 0.80
CA SER A 19 0.25 19.93 -0.32
C SER A 19 1.70 19.55 -0.03
N PRO A 20 2.17 18.36 -0.48
CA PRO A 20 3.57 17.97 -0.35
C PRO A 20 4.53 18.98 -0.99
N VAL A 21 5.56 19.40 -0.25
CA VAL A 21 6.59 20.30 -0.77
C VAL A 21 7.66 19.49 -1.49
N ARG A 22 7.88 19.78 -2.77
CA ARG A 22 8.90 19.13 -3.59
C ARG A 22 10.25 19.81 -3.41
N LEU A 23 11.24 19.07 -2.93
CA LEU A 23 12.63 19.49 -2.83
C LEU A 23 13.47 18.77 -3.87
N VAL A 24 14.39 19.51 -4.49
CA VAL A 24 15.38 18.95 -5.42
C VAL A 24 16.75 19.14 -4.80
N ASP A 25 17.46 18.04 -4.58
CA ASP A 25 18.88 18.09 -4.25
C ASP A 25 19.66 18.32 -5.55
N GLU A 26 20.22 19.52 -5.72
CA GLU A 26 20.96 19.88 -6.95
C GLU A 26 22.24 19.06 -7.13
N LEU A 27 22.84 18.55 -6.05
CA LEU A 27 24.07 17.77 -6.11
C LEU A 27 23.78 16.33 -6.58
N THR A 28 22.78 15.68 -5.99
CA THR A 28 22.45 14.29 -6.31
C THR A 28 21.36 14.14 -7.37
N ARG A 29 20.71 15.26 -7.76
CA ARG A 29 19.51 15.33 -8.62
C ARG A 29 18.34 14.50 -8.09
N ARG A 30 18.35 14.14 -6.81
CA ARG A 30 17.25 13.41 -6.18
C ARG A 30 16.13 14.37 -5.84
N VAL A 31 14.92 13.87 -5.96
CA VAL A 31 13.71 14.59 -5.63
C VAL A 31 13.17 14.01 -4.33
N TYR A 32 12.89 14.89 -3.37
CA TYR A 32 12.28 14.55 -2.09
C TYR A 32 10.94 15.26 -1.98
N TYR A 33 9.99 14.63 -1.30
CA TYR A 33 8.73 15.26 -0.93
C TYR A 33 8.66 15.37 0.59
N VAL A 34 8.43 16.59 1.08
CA VAL A 34 8.17 16.85 2.49
C VAL A 34 6.67 16.85 2.69
N ILE A 35 6.21 15.99 3.60
CA ILE A 35 4.82 15.83 3.98
C ILE A 35 4.68 15.95 5.49
N SER A 36 3.46 16.22 5.98
CA SER A 36 3.22 16.24 7.42
C SER A 36 3.36 14.84 8.03
N ALA A 37 3.56 14.76 9.34
CA ALA A 37 3.59 13.47 10.04
C ALA A 37 2.27 12.71 9.87
N GLU A 38 1.12 13.41 9.90
CA GLU A 38 -0.19 12.83 9.66
C GLU A 38 -0.30 12.21 8.26
N GLN A 39 0.16 12.92 7.23
CA GLN A 39 0.20 12.41 5.86
C GLN A 39 1.13 11.21 5.74
N PHE A 40 2.31 11.28 6.36
CA PHE A 40 3.25 10.16 6.37
C PHE A 40 2.61 8.93 7.00
N GLU A 41 2.03 9.03 8.20
CA GLU A 41 1.39 7.87 8.84
C GLU A 41 0.25 7.30 7.98
N ALA A 42 -0.51 8.15 7.26
CA ALA A 42 -1.57 7.69 6.36
C ALA A 42 -1.05 6.87 5.16
N VAL A 43 0.14 7.20 4.65
CA VAL A 43 0.74 6.51 3.48
C VAL A 43 1.88 5.56 3.84
N ARG A 44 2.27 5.50 5.12
CA ARG A 44 3.44 4.74 5.59
C ARG A 44 3.37 3.27 5.20
N ALA A 45 2.18 2.67 5.26
CA ALA A 45 1.96 1.28 4.86
C ALA A 45 2.21 1.03 3.36
N LEU A 46 2.01 2.05 2.50
CA LEU A 46 2.31 1.97 1.07
C LEU A 46 3.80 2.13 0.76
N LEU A 47 4.50 2.90 1.59
CA LEU A 47 5.94 3.16 1.46
C LEU A 47 6.81 2.07 2.07
N ALA A 48 6.24 1.23 2.94
CA ALA A 48 6.89 0.05 3.48
C ALA A 48 7.01 -1.03 2.39
N GLU A 49 7.94 -0.84 1.44
CA GLU A 49 8.45 -1.93 0.60
C GLU A 49 9.27 -2.88 1.48
N GLY A 50 8.54 -3.74 2.19
CA GLY A 50 9.08 -4.73 3.11
C GLY A 50 7.97 -5.61 3.65
N GLU A 51 7.73 -6.72 2.96
CA GLU A 51 6.98 -7.90 3.43
C GLU A 51 5.45 -7.81 3.55
N PHE A 52 4.72 -7.11 2.67
CA PHE A 52 3.40 -7.68 2.33
C PHE A 52 3.61 -8.77 1.29
N SER A 53 3.87 -9.99 1.76
CA SER A 53 3.79 -11.17 0.92
C SER A 53 2.34 -11.64 0.91
N PRO A 54 1.63 -11.64 -0.24
CA PRO A 54 0.33 -12.30 -0.34
C PRO A 54 0.35 -13.76 0.16
N ARG A 55 1.55 -14.37 0.19
CA ARG A 55 1.76 -15.71 0.76
C ARG A 55 1.47 -15.81 2.25
N GLU A 56 1.64 -14.73 3.00
CA GLU A 56 1.34 -14.67 4.44
C GLU A 56 -0.16 -14.62 4.70
N LEU A 57 -0.97 -14.18 3.72
CA LEU A 57 -2.42 -14.17 3.83
C LEU A 57 -3.09 -15.49 3.42
N TYR A 58 -2.44 -16.34 2.61
CA TYR A 58 -3.04 -17.59 2.15
C TYR A 58 -3.57 -18.49 3.28
N PRO A 59 -2.85 -18.68 4.42
CA PRO A 59 -3.38 -19.49 5.51
C PRO A 59 -4.65 -18.89 6.13
N LEU A 60 -4.71 -17.56 6.27
CA LEU A 60 -5.88 -16.88 6.82
C LEU A 60 -7.06 -16.94 5.85
N ILE A 61 -6.81 -16.70 4.57
CA ILE A 61 -7.83 -16.77 3.50
C ILE A 61 -8.38 -18.20 3.41
N SER A 62 -7.51 -19.21 3.36
CA SER A 62 -7.89 -20.63 3.33
C SER A 62 -8.76 -21.01 4.54
N LYS A 63 -8.35 -20.60 5.76
CA LYS A 63 -9.13 -20.87 6.97
C LYS A 63 -10.50 -20.20 6.94
N THR A 64 -10.60 -18.97 6.45
CA THR A 64 -11.86 -18.23 6.37
C THR A 64 -12.78 -18.82 5.30
N ALA A 65 -12.22 -19.22 4.16
CA ALA A 65 -12.94 -19.89 3.08
C ALA A 65 -13.51 -21.24 3.55
N ALA A 66 -12.70 -22.06 4.21
CA ALA A 66 -13.15 -23.33 4.80
C ALA A 66 -14.27 -23.12 5.84
N ALA A 67 -14.13 -22.13 6.73
CA ALA A 67 -15.18 -21.79 7.70
C ALA A 67 -16.48 -21.28 7.05
N ALA A 68 -16.38 -20.69 5.86
CA ALA A 68 -17.52 -20.26 5.05
C ALA A 68 -18.08 -21.39 4.15
N GLY A 69 -17.58 -22.62 4.30
CA GLY A 69 -18.06 -23.79 3.55
C GLY A 69 -17.49 -23.94 2.14
N TRP A 70 -16.42 -23.21 1.80
CA TRP A 70 -15.78 -23.33 0.48
C TRP A 70 -14.97 -24.63 0.31
N ASP A 71 -14.69 -25.34 1.40
CA ASP A 71 -14.05 -26.67 1.41
C ASP A 71 -15.09 -27.81 1.39
N ASP A 72 -16.38 -27.47 1.18
CA ASP A 72 -17.44 -28.46 0.99
C ASP A 72 -17.25 -29.16 -0.36
N PRO A 73 -17.32 -30.51 -0.45
CA PRO A 73 -17.23 -31.24 -1.72
C PRO A 73 -18.21 -30.79 -2.81
N MET A 74 -19.31 -30.13 -2.45
CA MET A 74 -20.25 -29.52 -3.39
C MET A 74 -19.69 -28.27 -4.08
N MET A 75 -18.69 -27.62 -3.49
CA MET A 75 -18.00 -26.44 -4.04
C MET A 75 -16.93 -26.82 -5.07
N ASP A 76 -16.42 -28.07 -5.07
CA ASP A 76 -15.46 -28.61 -6.05
C ASP A 76 -15.96 -28.53 -7.51
N ALA A 77 -17.27 -28.39 -7.70
CA ALA A 77 -17.88 -28.20 -9.02
C ALA A 77 -17.53 -26.82 -9.62
N TYR A 78 -17.26 -25.82 -8.78
CA TYR A 78 -16.86 -24.48 -9.23
C TYR A 78 -15.38 -24.42 -9.60
N ASP A 79 -14.52 -25.21 -8.95
CA ASP A 79 -13.09 -25.29 -9.27
C ASP A 79 -12.84 -25.86 -10.67
N ARG A 80 -13.78 -26.67 -11.19
CA ARG A 80 -13.77 -27.27 -12.52
C ARG A 80 -14.76 -26.62 -13.49
N TYR A 81 -15.30 -25.45 -13.15
CA TYR A 81 -16.33 -24.78 -13.93
C TYR A 81 -15.89 -24.51 -15.38
N ASP A 82 -14.62 -24.16 -15.58
CA ASP A 82 -14.06 -23.91 -16.92
C ASP A 82 -13.84 -25.18 -17.74
N GLU A 83 -13.67 -26.36 -17.10
CA GLU A 83 -13.56 -27.65 -17.81
C GLU A 83 -14.90 -28.03 -18.48
N HIS A 84 -16.02 -27.54 -17.93
CA HIS A 84 -17.36 -27.78 -18.47
C HIS A 84 -17.90 -26.65 -19.35
N ARG A 85 -17.15 -25.55 -19.53
CA ARG A 85 -17.57 -24.40 -20.35
C ARG A 85 -17.39 -24.62 -21.86
N HIS A 86 -16.70 -25.69 -22.27
CA HIS A 86 -16.39 -25.98 -23.67
C HIS A 86 -17.35 -26.93 -24.40
N GLU A 87 -18.45 -27.35 -23.78
CA GLU A 87 -19.49 -28.13 -24.45
C GLU A 87 -20.86 -27.43 -24.34
N GLY A 88 -21.17 -26.55 -25.31
CA GLY A 88 -22.48 -25.92 -25.46
C GLY A 88 -22.46 -24.54 -26.09
#